data_AF-A0A530YG32-F1
#
_entry.id   AF-A0A530YG32-F1
#
_cell.length_a   1.000
_cell.length_b   1.000
_cell.length_c   1.000
_cell.angle_alpha   90.00
_cell.angle_beta   90.00
_cell.angle_gamma   90.00
#
_symmetry.space_group_name_H-M   'P 1'
#
loop_
_entity.id
_entity.type
_entity.pdbx_description
1 polymer ?
#
loop_
_entity_poly.entity_id
_entity_poly.type
_entity_poly.pdbx_seq_one_letter_code
_entity_poly.pdbx_strand_id
1 'polypeptide(L)'
;FKSAATDDRFNILFNFLKTSRKPKKGAGASANAKSWSLAGKSVSVTTKDTGKAFTVALKAKDASRFGAYLSENLEQLYRAFRELKEKQTGD
;
A
#
# COMPACT_ATOMS: atom_id res chain seq x y z
N PHE A 1 -31.09 -4.02 -21.71
CA PHE A 1 -30.81 -2.73 -22.40
C PHE A 1 -31.53 -2.63 -23.73
N LYS A 2 -31.21 -3.46 -24.76
CA LYS A 2 -31.84 -3.36 -26.10
C LYS A 2 -33.35 -3.62 -26.11
N SER A 3 -33.85 -4.44 -25.20
CA SER A 3 -35.28 -4.77 -25.09
C SER A 3 -36.06 -3.89 -24.10
N ALA A 4 -35.41 -2.90 -23.46
CA ALA A 4 -36.06 -2.01 -22.50
C ALA A 4 -36.71 -0.80 -23.21
N ALA A 5 -37.76 -0.23 -22.61
CA ALA A 5 -38.33 1.04 -23.05
C ALA A 5 -37.28 2.16 -22.97
N THR A 6 -37.42 3.20 -23.81
CA THR A 6 -36.40 4.26 -23.97
C THR A 6 -36.06 4.95 -22.66
N ASP A 7 -37.05 5.22 -21.81
CA ASP A 7 -36.84 5.86 -20.50
C ASP A 7 -36.10 4.96 -19.49
N ASP A 8 -36.33 3.64 -19.56
CA ASP A 8 -35.61 2.68 -18.70
C ASP A 8 -34.16 2.48 -19.14
N ARG A 9 -33.83 2.70 -20.42
CA ARG A 9 -32.45 2.57 -20.91
C ARG A 9 -31.51 3.56 -20.25
N PHE A 10 -31.97 4.79 -20.02
CA PHE A 10 -31.16 5.80 -19.34
C PHE A 10 -30.87 5.37 -17.90
N ASN A 11 -31.88 4.93 -17.16
CA ASN A 11 -31.71 4.47 -15.78
C ASN A 11 -30.80 3.25 -15.67
N ILE A 12 -30.92 2.29 -16.59
CA ILE A 12 -30.05 1.12 -16.68
C ILE A 12 -28.60 1.54 -16.94
N LEU A 13 -28.36 2.44 -17.89
CA LEU A 13 -27.02 2.92 -18.23
C LEU A 13 -26.42 3.75 -17.09
N PHE A 14 -27.21 4.64 -16.48
CA PHE A 14 -26.79 5.48 -15.37
C PHE A 14 -26.40 4.65 -14.15
N ASN A 15 -27.19 3.63 -13.81
CA ASN A 15 -26.85 2.71 -12.74
C ASN A 15 -25.61 1.88 -13.08
N PHE A 16 -25.47 1.40 -14.33
CA PHE A 16 -24.27 0.69 -14.78
C PHE A 16 -23.00 1.55 -14.70
N LEU A 17 -23.08 2.85 -15.02
CA LEU A 17 -21.96 3.78 -14.90
C LEU A 17 -21.61 4.06 -13.43
N LYS A 18 -22.60 4.14 -12.53
CA LYS A 18 -22.39 4.27 -11.09
C LYS A 18 -21.71 3.05 -10.47
N THR A 19 -22.06 1.83 -10.89
CA THR A 19 -21.41 0.60 -10.40
C THR A 19 -20.05 0.37 -11.06
N SER A 20 -19.89 0.70 -12.33
CA SER A 20 -18.63 0.55 -13.06
C SER A 20 -17.54 1.54 -12.62
N ARG A 21 -17.92 2.69 -12.05
CA ARG A 21 -16.97 3.68 -11.49
C ARG A 21 -16.51 3.38 -10.06
N LYS A 22 -17.07 2.38 -9.38
CA LYS A 22 -16.49 1.95 -8.10
C LYS A 22 -15.16 1.29 -8.42
N PRO A 23 -14.01 1.83 -7.95
CA PRO A 23 -12.75 1.12 -8.11
C PRO A 23 -12.95 -0.26 -7.50
N LYS A 24 -12.63 -1.31 -8.27
CA LYS A 24 -12.72 -2.71 -7.85
C LYS A 24 -11.86 -2.86 -6.60
N LYS A 25 -12.47 -2.68 -5.43
CA LYS A 25 -11.82 -2.74 -4.13
C LYS A 25 -11.56 -4.22 -3.87
N GLY A 26 -10.40 -4.69 -4.33
CA GLY A 26 -9.94 -6.07 -4.15
C GLY A 26 -9.85 -6.87 -5.44
N ALA A 27 -8.78 -6.66 -6.21
CA ALA A 27 -8.24 -7.65 -7.15
C ALA A 27 -6.77 -7.35 -7.53
N GLY A 28 -6.05 -6.56 -6.74
CA GLY A 28 -4.59 -6.47 -6.86
C GLY A 28 -4.03 -7.47 -5.86
N ALA A 29 -3.46 -8.56 -6.39
CA ALA A 29 -2.65 -9.61 -5.77
C ALA A 29 -2.47 -9.51 -4.26
N SER A 30 -2.71 -10.62 -3.55
CA SER A 30 -2.23 -10.90 -2.19
C SER A 30 -0.90 -10.21 -1.91
N ALA A 31 -0.97 -8.96 -1.45
CA ALA A 31 0.21 -8.23 -1.10
C ALA A 31 0.55 -8.78 0.27
N ASN A 32 1.74 -9.36 0.41
CA ASN A 32 2.22 -9.93 1.66
C ASN A 32 2.29 -8.81 2.69
N ALA A 33 1.17 -8.57 3.37
CA ALA A 33 1.00 -7.51 4.32
C ALA A 33 1.46 -8.04 5.68
N LYS A 34 2.56 -7.50 6.20
CA LYS A 34 3.08 -7.91 7.51
C LYS A 34 2.87 -6.74 8.47
N SER A 35 2.29 -7.03 9.63
CA SER A 35 2.04 -6.02 10.66
C SER A 35 2.69 -6.43 11.97
N TRP A 36 3.37 -5.50 12.62
CA TRP A 36 4.00 -5.69 13.92
C TRP A 36 4.04 -4.39 14.70
N SER A 37 4.57 -4.46 15.92
CA SER A 37 4.66 -3.31 16.81
C SER A 37 6.06 -3.19 17.41
N LEU A 38 6.47 -1.95 17.65
CA LEU A 38 7.74 -1.59 18.28
C LEU A 38 7.45 -0.84 19.60
N ALA A 39 8.49 -0.67 20.43
CA ALA A 39 8.44 0.13 21.66
C ALA A 39 7.22 -0.18 22.55
N GLY A 40 6.98 -1.47 22.82
CA GLY A 40 5.88 -1.90 23.68
C GLY A 40 4.48 -1.57 23.15
N LYS A 41 4.28 -1.59 21.82
CA LYS A 41 3.03 -1.24 21.11
C LYS A 41 2.80 0.27 20.90
N SER A 42 3.80 1.10 21.16
CA SER A 42 3.71 2.56 20.92
C SER A 42 3.79 2.93 19.45
N VAL A 43 4.47 2.11 18.64
CA VAL A 43 4.57 2.29 17.18
C VAL A 43 4.04 1.03 16.50
N SER A 44 3.00 1.17 15.71
CA SER A 44 2.46 0.11 14.87
C SER A 44 2.97 0.29 13.44
N VAL A 45 3.48 -0.78 12.84
CA VAL A 45 4.03 -0.78 11.49
C VAL A 45 3.30 -1.84 10.67
N THR A 46 2.87 -1.45 9.47
CA THR A 46 2.32 -2.35 8.46
C THR A 46 3.12 -2.17 7.18
N THR A 47 3.69 -3.26 6.67
CA THR A 47 4.32 -3.26 5.36
C THR A 47 3.45 -3.96 4.35
N LYS A 48 3.59 -3.56 3.09
CA LYS A 48 2.90 -4.16 1.95
C LYS A 48 3.88 -4.24 0.79
N ASP A 49 4.11 -5.45 0.29
CA ASP A 49 4.86 -5.67 -0.94
C ASP A 49 3.91 -6.02 -2.09
N THR A 50 4.03 -5.31 -3.20
CA THR A 50 3.24 -5.52 -4.42
C THR A 50 4.09 -6.02 -5.59
N GLY A 51 5.38 -6.29 -5.38
CA GLY A 51 6.36 -6.61 -6.42
C GLY A 51 6.82 -5.42 -7.25
N LYS A 52 5.97 -4.39 -7.40
CA LYS A 52 6.31 -3.12 -8.06
C LYS A 52 6.77 -2.05 -7.08
N ALA A 53 6.22 -2.08 -5.86
CA ALA A 53 6.51 -1.13 -4.81
C ALA A 53 6.40 -1.81 -3.45
N PHE A 54 7.29 -1.41 -2.55
CA PHE A 54 7.24 -1.75 -1.13
C PHE A 54 6.72 -0.52 -0.36
N THR A 55 5.63 -0.70 0.38
CA THR A 55 5.02 0.38 1.20
C THR A 55 5.21 0.07 2.67
N VAL A 56 5.58 1.10 3.44
CA VAL A 56 5.64 1.06 4.90
C VAL A 56 4.65 2.09 5.44
N ALA A 57 3.66 1.64 6.20
CA ALA A 57 2.74 2.48 6.93
C ALA A 57 3.08 2.42 8.41
N LEU A 58 3.19 3.58 9.06
CA LEU A 58 3.51 3.71 10.48
C LEU A 58 2.42 4.50 11.21
N LYS A 59 2.11 4.07 12.43
CA LYS A 59 1.17 4.74 13.33
C LYS A 59 1.77 4.84 14.72
N ALA A 60 1.95 6.06 15.20
CA ALA A 60 2.49 6.40 16.50
C ALA A 60 1.96 7.78 16.94
N LYS A 61 2.11 8.13 18.23
CA LYS A 61 1.74 9.47 18.73
C LYS A 61 2.62 10.57 18.11
N ASP A 62 3.87 10.24 17.83
CA ASP A 62 4.92 11.08 17.28
C ASP A 62 5.24 10.74 15.81
N ALA A 63 4.27 10.14 15.10
CA ALA A 63 4.43 9.64 13.73
C ALA A 63 5.04 10.65 12.76
N SER A 64 4.71 11.94 12.87
CA SER A 64 5.28 12.99 12.02
C SER A 64 6.78 13.17 12.24
N ARG A 65 7.22 13.24 13.50
CA ARG A 65 8.64 13.45 13.84
C ARG A 65 9.46 12.19 13.54
N PHE A 66 8.93 11.03 13.91
CA PHE A 66 9.58 9.76 13.60
C PHE A 66 9.62 9.48 12.09
N GLY A 67 8.55 9.82 11.36
CA GLY A 67 8.49 9.69 9.90
C GLY A 67 9.53 10.58 9.21
N ALA A 68 9.66 11.84 9.62
CA ALA A 68 10.68 12.75 9.09
C ALA A 68 12.10 12.21 9.33
N TYR A 69 12.39 11.78 10.57
CA TYR A 69 13.67 11.15 10.90
C TYR A 69 13.93 9.92 10.03
N LEU A 70 12.95 9.03 9.85
CA LEU A 70 13.11 7.86 9.00
C LEU A 70 13.45 8.26 7.55
N SER A 71 12.73 9.23 6.99
CA SER A 71 12.96 9.73 5.64
C SER A 71 14.35 10.31 5.45
N GLU A 72 14.84 11.10 6.41
CA GLU A 72 16.19 11.68 6.37
C GLU A 72 17.29 10.61 6.43
N ASN A 73 17.03 9.47 7.09
CA ASN A 73 18.00 8.39 7.26
C ASN A 73 17.90 7.28 6.21
N LEU A 74 16.97 7.36 5.24
CA LEU A 74 16.78 6.30 4.23
C LEU A 74 18.04 6.04 3.39
N GLU A 75 18.79 7.08 3.06
CA GLU A 75 20.03 6.96 2.29
C GLU A 75 21.07 6.10 3.04
N GLN A 76 21.25 6.36 4.35
CA GLN A 76 22.15 5.58 5.19
C GLN A 76 21.68 4.13 5.33
N LEU A 77 20.37 3.92 5.55
CA LEU A 77 19.79 2.58 5.66
C LEU A 77 19.98 1.77 4.37
N TYR A 78 19.85 2.42 3.20
CA TYR A 78 20.06 1.75 1.92
C TYR A 78 21.53 1.38 1.68
N ARG A 79 22.47 2.26 2.06
CA ARG A 79 23.91 1.96 2.01
C ARG A 79 24.27 0.76 2.90
N ALA A 80 23.84 0.76 4.15
CA ALA A 80 24.08 -0.36 5.07
C ALA A 80 23.51 -1.69 4.53
N PHE A 81 22.32 -1.65 3.90
CA PHE A 81 21.74 -2.82 3.24
C PHE A 81 22.60 -3.33 2.08
N ARG A 82 23.12 -2.44 1.23
CA ARG A 82 24.02 -2.78 0.11
C ARG A 82 25.30 -3.46 0.60
N GLU A 83 25.94 -2.90 1.61
CA GLU A 83 27.16 -3.47 2.20
C GLU A 83 26.93 -4.86 2.79
N LEU A 84 25.79 -5.07 3.45
CA LEU A 84 25.42 -6.39 3.97
C LEU A 84 25.26 -7.42 2.84
N LYS A 85 24.64 -7.03 1.71
CA LYS A 85 24.48 -7.92 0.55
C LYS A 85 25.80 -8.30 -0.09
N GLU A 86 26.72 -7.36 -0.20
CA GLU A 86 28.05 -7.59 -0.78
C GLU A 86 28.87 -8.54 0.11
N LYS A 87 28.77 -8.39 1.43
CA LYS A 87 29.39 -9.33 2.40
C LYS A 87 28.79 -10.74 2.36
N GLN A 88 27.52 -10.89 2.03
CA GLN A 88 26.85 -12.20 1.94
C GLN A 88 27.09 -12.94 0.61
N THR A 89 27.59 -12.26 -0.42
CA THR A 89 27.82 -12.85 -1.75
C THR A 89 29.31 -13.23 -1.96
N GLY A 90 30.17 -12.89 -1.00
CA GLY A 90 31.62 -13.12 -1.04
C GLY A 90 32.10 -14.40 -0.32
N ASP A 91 31.21 -15.34 -0.02
CA ASP A 91 31.51 -16.67 0.55
C ASP A 91 31.16 -17.76 -0.49
#